data_AF-A0A8C7B5C9-F1
#
_entry.id   AF-A0A8C7B5C9-F1
#
_cell.length_a   1.000
_cell.length_b   1.000
_cell.length_c   1.000
_cell.angle_alpha   90.00
_cell.angle_beta   90.00
_cell.angle_gamma   90.00
#
_symmetry.space_group_name_H-M   'P 1'
#
loop_
_entity.id
_entity.type
_entity.pdbx_description
1 polymer ?
#
loop_
_entity_poly.entity_id
_entity_poly.type
_entity_poly.pdbx_seq_one_letter_code
_entity_poly.pdbx_strand_id
1 'polypeptide(L)'
;TMASSRLGFRLAACLLRISEARRKYIVENIATAALLERNGQKYPEVSTFSIFSDQDYIRSVITVTASINELGNSLLAASLEAFNSITVEIEGGHSFLGAVNLSPIDPLSGVPGDE
;
A
#
# COMPACT_ATOMS: atom_id res chain seq x y z
N THR A 1 -1.66 23.86 33.07
CA THR A 1 -2.08 22.70 32.25
C THR A 1 -1.74 23.01 30.82
N MET A 2 -0.66 22.43 30.25
CA MET A 2 -0.40 22.56 28.82
C MET A 2 -1.40 21.67 28.09
N ALA A 3 -2.31 22.28 27.34
CA ALA A 3 -3.11 21.55 26.38
C ALA A 3 -2.15 21.02 25.30
N SER A 4 -1.91 19.71 25.31
CA SER A 4 -1.29 19.04 24.17
C SER A 4 -2.28 19.19 23.00
N SER A 5 -1.99 20.14 22.11
CA SER A 5 -2.64 20.19 20.80
C SER A 5 -2.18 18.95 20.05
N ARG A 6 -2.89 17.83 20.21
CA ARG A 6 -2.82 16.73 19.27
C ARG A 6 -3.37 17.28 17.96
N LEU A 7 -2.50 17.83 17.11
CA LEU A 7 -2.79 17.97 15.69
C LEU A 7 -3.13 16.55 15.23
N GLY A 8 -4.43 16.24 15.14
CA GLY A 8 -4.87 14.94 14.70
C GLY A 8 -4.32 14.74 13.30
N PHE A 9 -3.47 13.72 13.12
CA PHE A 9 -2.95 13.40 11.80
C PHE A 9 -4.14 13.12 10.87
N ARG A 10 -4.10 13.73 9.67
CA ARG A 10 -5.04 13.45 8.58
C ARG A 10 -4.68 12.09 8.00
N LEU A 11 -5.26 11.03 8.53
CA LEU A 11 -4.96 9.64 8.20
C LEU A 11 -5.91 9.12 7.14
N ALA A 12 -5.36 8.34 6.22
CA ALA A 12 -6.10 7.59 5.23
C ALA A 12 -5.50 6.19 5.06
N ALA A 13 -6.30 5.27 4.54
CA ALA A 13 -5.91 3.93 4.17
C ALA A 13 -6.04 3.72 2.67
N CYS A 14 -5.22 2.83 2.13
CA CYS A 14 -5.41 2.31 0.79
C CYS A 14 -5.13 0.82 0.77
N LEU A 15 -6.00 0.08 0.08
CA LEU A 15 -5.83 -1.34 -0.21
C LEU A 15 -5.11 -1.49 -1.56
N LEU A 16 -3.81 -1.69 -1.50
CA LEU A 16 -2.96 -1.96 -2.65
C LEU A 16 -3.11 -3.43 -3.05
N ARG A 17 -3.74 -3.71 -4.20
CA ARG A 17 -3.88 -5.07 -4.73
C ARG A 17 -2.75 -5.32 -5.72
N ILE A 18 -2.09 -6.46 -5.59
CA ILE A 18 -0.99 -6.86 -6.49
C ILE A 18 -1.26 -8.24 -7.09
N SER A 19 -0.80 -8.42 -8.33
CA SER A 19 -0.96 -9.65 -9.12
C SER A 19 0.12 -10.68 -8.81
N GLU A 20 0.37 -10.90 -7.52
CA GLU A 20 1.33 -11.87 -7.00
C GLU A 20 0.86 -12.34 -5.63
N ALA A 21 1.02 -13.64 -5.35
CA ALA A 21 0.72 -14.27 -4.06
C ALA A 21 1.50 -15.57 -3.82
N ARG A 22 2.14 -16.13 -4.87
CA ARG A 22 2.89 -17.38 -4.83
C ARG A 22 4.31 -17.14 -4.33
N ARG A 23 4.95 -16.07 -4.81
CA ARG A 23 6.30 -15.66 -4.39
C ARG A 23 6.20 -14.71 -3.20
N LYS A 24 6.12 -15.28 -2.00
CA LYS A 24 5.98 -14.55 -0.74
C LYS A 24 7.00 -13.41 -0.57
N TYR A 25 8.26 -13.64 -0.94
CA TYR A 25 9.30 -12.61 -0.82
C TYR A 25 9.03 -11.37 -1.69
N ILE A 26 8.37 -11.52 -2.84
CA ILE A 26 7.98 -10.38 -3.70
C ILE A 26 6.92 -9.55 -3.00
N VAL A 27 5.90 -10.20 -2.44
CA VAL A 27 4.84 -9.53 -1.67
C VAL A 27 5.43 -8.78 -0.47
N GLU A 28 6.36 -9.42 0.26
CA GLU A 28 7.05 -8.81 1.40
C GLU A 28 7.94 -7.64 0.99
N ASN A 29 8.65 -7.73 -0.14
CA ASN A 29 9.45 -6.62 -0.68
C ASN A 29 8.57 -5.42 -1.04
N ILE A 30 7.42 -5.66 -1.69
CA ILE A 30 6.47 -4.60 -2.05
C ILE A 30 5.91 -3.92 -0.79
N ALA A 31 5.52 -4.71 0.22
CA ALA A 31 5.07 -4.16 1.49
C ALA A 31 6.18 -3.38 2.21
N THR A 32 7.42 -3.84 2.12
CA THR A 32 8.59 -3.15 2.68
C THR A 32 8.87 -1.84 1.94
N ALA A 33 8.76 -1.81 0.61
CA ALA A 33 8.91 -0.60 -0.19
C ALA A 33 7.87 0.47 0.17
N ALA A 34 6.65 0.06 0.56
CA ALA A 34 5.64 1.00 1.09
C ALA A 34 6.10 1.72 2.37
N LEU A 35 6.96 1.09 3.18
CA LEU A 35 7.39 1.60 4.48
C LEU A 35 8.66 2.45 4.43
N LEU A 36 9.42 2.38 3.33
CA LEU A 36 10.77 2.95 3.24
C LEU A 36 10.85 4.11 2.25
N GLU A 37 11.49 5.19 2.68
CA GLU A 37 11.98 6.26 1.83
C GLU A 37 13.10 5.77 0.90
N ARG A 38 13.39 6.53 -0.17
CA ARG A 38 14.49 6.24 -1.11
C ARG A 38 15.87 6.09 -0.46
N ASN A 39 16.09 6.72 0.69
CA ASN A 39 17.34 6.63 1.47
C ASN A 39 17.37 5.42 2.42
N GLY A 40 16.32 4.58 2.43
CA GLY A 40 16.16 3.42 3.32
C GLY A 40 15.62 3.74 4.71
N GLN A 41 15.30 5.00 5.02
CA GLN A 41 14.65 5.37 6.28
C GLN A 41 13.17 5.00 6.26
N LYS A 42 12.57 4.74 7.42
CA LYS A 42 11.12 4.50 7.49
C LYS A 42 10.35 5.81 7.38
N TYR A 43 9.27 5.81 6.61
CA TYR A 43 8.31 6.90 6.67
C TYR A 43 7.72 6.99 8.09
N PRO A 44 7.85 8.13 8.78
CA PRO A 44 7.48 8.23 10.20
C PRO A 44 5.98 8.05 10.46
N GLU A 45 5.15 8.29 9.45
CA GLU A 45 3.69 8.27 9.54
C GLU A 45 3.05 7.20 8.64
N VAL A 46 3.81 6.21 8.17
CA VAL A 46 3.28 5.11 7.35
C VAL A 46 3.35 3.80 8.13
N SER A 47 2.29 3.02 8.04
CA SER A 47 2.23 1.66 8.57
C SER A 47 1.55 0.73 7.56
N THR A 48 2.04 -0.50 7.47
CA THR A 48 1.34 -1.58 6.77
C THR A 48 0.57 -2.37 7.81
N PHE A 49 -0.76 -2.38 7.69
CA PHE A 49 -1.63 -2.98 8.71
C PHE A 49 -1.80 -4.48 8.50
N SER A 50 -1.90 -4.91 7.25
CA SER A 50 -2.13 -6.32 6.92
C SER A 50 -1.68 -6.65 5.50
N ILE A 51 -1.19 -7.88 5.34
CA ILE A 51 -0.94 -8.52 4.03
C ILE A 51 -1.84 -9.75 3.97
N PHE A 52 -2.79 -9.76 3.03
CA PHE A 52 -3.61 -10.92 2.71
C PHE A 52 -3.18 -11.47 1.36
N SER A 53 -3.01 -12.78 1.21
CA SER A 53 -2.57 -13.40 -0.05
C SER A 53 -3.45 -14.59 -0.39
N ASP A 54 -3.93 -14.61 -1.62
CA ASP A 54 -4.74 -15.65 -2.21
C ASP A 54 -3.98 -16.28 -3.38
N GLN A 55 -3.52 -17.51 -3.20
CA GLN A 55 -2.67 -18.19 -4.16
C GLN A 55 -3.45 -18.77 -5.34
N ASP A 56 -4.73 -19.09 -5.13
CA ASP A 56 -5.62 -19.63 -6.16
C ASP A 56 -5.98 -18.52 -7.17
N TYR A 57 -6.13 -17.29 -6.68
CA TYR A 57 -6.37 -16.11 -7.50
C TYR A 57 -5.10 -15.31 -7.84
N ILE A 58 -3.92 -15.76 -7.39
CA ILE A 58 -2.61 -15.11 -7.59
C ILE A 58 -2.68 -13.62 -7.22
N ARG A 59 -3.22 -13.33 -6.04
CA ARG A 59 -3.52 -11.97 -5.60
C ARG A 59 -3.16 -11.73 -4.16
N SER A 60 -2.40 -10.67 -3.91
CA SER A 60 -2.22 -10.15 -2.57
C SER A 60 -2.86 -8.77 -2.42
N VAL A 61 -3.28 -8.47 -1.20
CA VAL A 61 -3.78 -7.16 -0.77
C VAL A 61 -2.92 -6.68 0.39
N ILE A 62 -2.29 -5.53 0.20
CA ILE A 62 -1.48 -4.85 1.21
C ILE A 62 -2.27 -3.63 1.67
N THR A 63 -2.61 -3.58 2.94
CA THR A 63 -3.28 -2.42 3.55
C THR A 63 -2.22 -1.45 4.04
N VAL A 64 -2.15 -0.27 3.42
CA VAL A 64 -1.27 0.82 3.80
C VAL A 64 -2.09 1.89 4.48
N THR A 65 -1.68 2.32 5.67
CA THR A 65 -2.25 3.46 6.37
C THR A 65 -1.18 4.51 6.55
N ALA A 66 -1.48 5.75 6.18
CA ALA A 66 -0.54 6.84 6.34
C ALA A 66 -1.24 8.19 6.53
N SER A 67 -0.47 9.23 6.84
CA SER A 67 -0.98 10.59 6.63
C SER A 67 -1.18 10.86 5.14
N ILE A 68 -2.11 11.76 4.82
CA ILE A 68 -2.42 12.10 3.43
C ILE A 68 -1.20 12.63 2.65
N ASN A 69 -0.25 13.24 3.35
CA ASN A 69 0.99 13.76 2.77
C ASN A 69 1.95 12.64 2.35
N GLU A 70 1.97 11.53 3.10
CA GLU A 70 2.91 10.42 2.88
C GLU A 70 2.29 9.24 2.12
N LEU A 71 0.96 9.09 2.14
CA LEU A 71 0.27 7.96 1.52
C LEU A 71 0.60 7.83 0.02
N GLY A 72 0.61 8.94 -0.71
CA GLY A 72 0.93 8.94 -2.14
C GLY A 72 2.36 8.44 -2.42
N ASN A 73 3.34 8.89 -1.63
CA ASN A 73 4.74 8.46 -1.78
C ASN A 73 4.92 6.97 -1.44
N SER A 74 4.28 6.51 -0.37
CA SER A 74 4.28 5.11 0.04
C SER A 74 3.68 4.20 -1.05
N LEU A 75 2.51 4.57 -1.58
CA LEU A 75 1.85 3.81 -2.65
C LEU A 75 2.67 3.81 -3.94
N LEU A 76 3.31 4.93 -4.28
CA LEU A 76 4.20 5.00 -5.44
C LEU A 76 5.42 4.08 -5.28
N ALA A 77 6.07 4.10 -4.11
CA ALA A 77 7.23 3.25 -3.84
C ALA A 77 6.86 1.75 -3.94
N ALA A 78 5.75 1.35 -3.33
CA ALA A 78 5.23 -0.02 -3.43
C ALA A 78 4.87 -0.39 -4.87
N SER A 79 4.26 0.54 -5.62
CA SER A 79 3.86 0.31 -7.01
C SER A 79 5.07 0.14 -7.94
N LEU A 80 6.14 0.89 -7.72
CA LEU A 80 7.38 0.76 -8.48
C LEU A 80 8.08 -0.58 -8.20
N GLU A 81 8.15 -1.00 -6.93
CA GLU A 81 8.67 -2.32 -6.57
C GLU A 81 7.84 -3.43 -7.22
N ALA A 82 6.51 -3.33 -7.18
CA ALA A 82 5.63 -4.30 -7.79
C ALA A 82 5.80 -4.35 -9.32
N PHE A 83 5.93 -3.20 -9.98
CA PHE A 83 6.18 -3.13 -11.43
C PHE A 83 7.50 -3.79 -11.82
N ASN A 84 8.55 -3.62 -11.02
CA ASN A 84 9.86 -4.21 -11.29
C ASN A 84 9.93 -5.72 -10.98
N SER A 85 9.15 -6.18 -10.00
CA SER A 85 9.26 -7.54 -9.47
C SER A 85 8.21 -8.51 -10.03
N ILE A 86 7.08 -8.02 -10.54
CA ILE A 86 5.97 -8.85 -11.03
C ILE A 86 5.92 -8.86 -12.55
N THR A 87 6.25 -10.01 -13.14
CA THR A 87 5.88 -10.31 -14.53
C THR A 87 4.42 -10.74 -14.57
N VAL A 88 3.57 -9.94 -15.19
CA VAL A 88 2.14 -10.28 -15.37
C VAL A 88 2.03 -11.27 -16.52
N GLU A 89 1.80 -12.54 -16.19
CA GLU A 89 1.44 -13.58 -17.16
C GLU A 89 -0.08 -13.55 -17.38
N ILE A 90 -0.53 -13.75 -18.61
CA ILE A 90 -1.96 -13.67 -19.01
C ILE A 90 -2.72 -14.96 -18.59
N GLU A 91 -2.08 -15.87 -17.85
CA GLU A 91 -2.68 -17.13 -17.43
C GLU A 91 -3.35 -17.01 -16.05
N GLY A 92 -4.64 -16.61 -16.07
CA GLY A 92 -5.50 -16.63 -14.89
C GLY A 92 -6.83 -15.95 -15.17
N GLY A 93 -7.94 -16.62 -14.84
CA GLY A 93 -9.32 -16.17 -15.15
C GLY A 93 -9.81 -14.90 -14.45
N HIS A 94 -8.92 -14.05 -13.95
CA HIS A 94 -9.26 -12.79 -13.30
C HIS A 94 -8.56 -11.59 -13.95
N SER A 95 -9.37 -10.57 -14.26
CA SER A 95 -8.97 -9.36 -14.97
C SER A 95 -8.07 -8.47 -14.12
N PHE A 96 -6.78 -8.78 -14.08
CA PHE A 96 -5.78 -7.81 -13.68
C PHE A 96 -5.46 -6.91 -14.88
N LEU A 97 -5.68 -5.60 -14.72
CA LEU A 97 -5.25 -4.61 -15.70
C LEU A 97 -3.71 -4.44 -15.70
N GLY A 98 -3.00 -4.93 -14.67
CA GLY A 98 -1.55 -4.84 -14.54
C GLY A 98 -1.01 -5.46 -13.24
N ALA A 99 0.25 -5.17 -12.90
CA ALA A 99 0.91 -5.69 -11.70
C ALA A 99 0.29 -5.17 -10.38
N VAL A 100 -0.31 -3.98 -10.45
CA VAL A 100 -0.89 -3.25 -9.32
C VAL A 100 -2.29 -2.77 -9.69
N ASN A 101 -3.23 -2.89 -8.76
CA ASN A 101 -4.55 -2.29 -8.84
C ASN A 101 -4.86 -1.59 -7.51
N LEU A 102 -5.04 -0.27 -7.57
CA LEU A 102 -5.34 0.54 -6.39
C LEU A 102 -6.84 0.49 -6.10
N SER A 103 -7.19 0.25 -4.84
CA SER A 103 -8.54 0.54 -4.35
C SER A 103 -8.65 2.04 -4.02
N PRO A 104 -9.88 2.59 -3.93
CA PRO A 104 -10.08 3.94 -3.43
C PRO A 104 -9.34 4.19 -2.10
N ILE A 105 -8.93 5.44 -1.89
CA ILE A 105 -8.33 5.86 -0.63
C ILE A 105 -9.46 6.10 0.37
N ASP A 106 -9.43 5.36 1.48
CA ASP A 106 -10.42 5.46 2.54
C ASP A 106 -9.95 6.46 3.60
N PRO A 107 -10.67 7.58 3.82
CA PRO A 107 -10.35 8.51 4.89
C PRO A 107 -10.58 7.82 6.26
N LEU A 108 -9.60 7.92 7.17
CA LEU A 108 -9.69 7.31 8.51
C LEU A 108 -9.97 8.35 9.60
N SER A 109 -9.18 9.41 9.65
CA SER A 109 -9.27 10.43 10.70
C SER A 109 -8.80 11.78 10.17
N GLY A 110 -9.55 12.85 10.42
CA GLY A 110 -9.18 14.21 9.99
C GLY A 110 -9.19 14.44 8.48
N VAL A 111 -9.69 13.49 7.68
CA VAL A 111 -9.85 13.62 6.22
C VAL A 111 -11.35 13.67 5.92
N PRO A 112 -11.88 14.77 5.34
CA PRO A 112 -13.26 14.81 4.83
C PRO A 112 -13.42 13.80 3.69
N GLY A 113 -14.59 13.17 3.56
CA GLY A 113 -14.83 12.15 2.54
C GLY A 113 -14.90 12.63 1.08
N ASP A 114 -14.70 13.93 0.86
CA ASP A 114 -14.85 14.62 -0.42
C ASP A 114 -13.53 15.34 -0.80
N GLU A 115 -12.42 14.60 -0.98
CA GLU A 115 -11.19 15.07 -1.66
C GLU A 115 -10.57 13.94 -2.50
#